data_AF-A0A943NMM2-F1
#
_entry.id   AF-A0A943NMM2-F1
#
_cell.length_a   1.000
_cell.length_b   1.000
_cell.length_c   1.000
_cell.angle_alpha   90.00
_cell.angle_beta   90.00
_cell.angle_gamma   90.00
#
_symmetry.space_group_name_H-M   'P 1'
#
loop_
_entity.id
_entity.type
_entity.pdbx_description
1 polymer ?
#
loop_
_entity_poly.entity_id
_entity_poly.type
_entity_poly.pdbx_seq_one_letter_code
_entity_poly.pdbx_strand_id
1 'polypeptide(L)'
;MGKTATLNLRVNPDVKENAESVLEQLGIPMATAIDMYLKQISLVGGIPFSVVLPKAASSVNADMMSVTQIHQKLEKGYADIEKGNVEDAASAFAAFRERH
;
A
#
# COMPACT_ATOMS: atom_id res chain seq x y z
N MET A 1 37.17 7.51 13.42
CA MET A 1 36.30 6.40 13.87
C MET A 1 35.11 7.00 14.58
N GLY A 2 33.91 6.89 13.99
CA GLY A 2 32.69 7.49 14.55
C GLY A 2 32.24 6.75 15.81
N LYS A 3 31.70 7.48 16.78
CA LYS A 3 31.15 6.89 18.01
C LYS A 3 30.00 5.96 17.64
N THR A 4 30.14 4.69 17.94
CA THR A 4 29.06 3.69 17.83
C THR A 4 28.16 3.79 19.05
N ALA A 5 26.85 3.80 18.85
CA ALA A 5 25.86 3.72 19.91
C ALA A 5 25.12 2.38 19.82
N THR A 6 24.83 1.76 20.97
CA THR A 6 24.06 0.52 21.03
C THR A 6 22.59 0.85 21.18
N LEU A 7 21.75 0.15 20.41
CA LEU A 7 20.30 0.33 20.39
C LEU A 7 19.61 -1.00 20.77
N ASN A 8 18.86 -1.00 21.87
CA ASN A 8 18.11 -2.15 22.36
C ASN A 8 16.62 -1.96 22.10
N LEU A 9 16.01 -2.80 21.26
CA LEU A 9 14.57 -2.78 20.98
C LEU A 9 13.91 -4.08 21.41
N ARG A 10 12.67 -3.97 21.89
CA ARG A 10 11.73 -5.08 21.97
C ARG A 10 10.81 -5.02 20.75
N VAL A 11 10.70 -6.12 20.04
CA VAL A 11 9.88 -6.26 18.83
C VAL A 11 9.06 -7.53 18.98
N ASN A 12 7.85 -7.54 18.43
CA ASN A 12 7.06 -8.77 18.33
C ASN A 12 7.85 -9.81 17.49
N PRO A 13 7.98 -11.08 17.93
CA PRO A 13 8.71 -12.12 17.20
C PRO A 13 8.26 -12.29 15.75
N ASP A 14 6.95 -12.30 15.49
CA ASP A 14 6.39 -12.50 14.14
C ASP A 14 6.74 -11.33 13.22
N VAL A 15 6.71 -10.10 13.75
CA VAL A 15 7.11 -8.90 13.00
C VAL A 15 8.60 -8.96 12.66
N LYS A 16 9.43 -9.42 13.60
CA LYS A 16 10.87 -9.57 13.39
C LYS A 16 11.16 -10.59 12.30
N GLU A 17 10.57 -11.79 12.39
CA GLU A 17 10.80 -12.87 11.42
C GLU A 17 10.37 -12.46 10.00
N ASN A 18 9.20 -11.84 9.86
CA ASN A 18 8.73 -11.34 8.57
C ASN A 18 9.67 -10.29 7.98
N ALA A 19 10.16 -9.35 8.80
CA ALA A 19 11.11 -8.34 8.37
C ALA A 19 12.46 -8.96 7.98
N GLU A 20 12.97 -9.93 8.74
CA GLU A 20 14.22 -10.66 8.43
C GLU A 20 14.11 -11.38 7.08
N SER A 21 13.01 -12.10 6.83
CA SER A 21 12.81 -12.80 5.55
C SER A 21 12.85 -11.88 4.33
N VAL A 22 12.22 -10.69 4.43
CA VAL A 22 12.24 -9.69 3.36
C VAL A 22 13.64 -9.11 3.18
N LEU A 23 14.31 -8.77 4.28
CA LEU A 23 15.64 -8.17 4.25
C LEU A 23 16.72 -9.14 3.73
N GLU A 24 16.60 -10.44 4.04
CA GLU A 24 17.46 -11.50 3.50
C GLU A 24 17.34 -11.60 1.98
N GLN A 25 16.12 -11.55 1.43
CA GLN A 25 15.91 -11.55 -0.02
C GLN A 25 16.52 -10.31 -0.70
N LEU A 26 16.58 -9.19 0.03
CA LEU A 26 17.24 -7.96 -0.44
C LEU A 26 18.77 -7.97 -0.20
N GLY A 27 19.31 -8.95 0.52
CA GLY A 27 20.72 -9.03 0.90
C GLY A 27 21.13 -7.97 1.93
N ILE A 28 20.20 -7.48 2.75
CA ILE A 28 20.39 -6.38 3.70
C ILE A 28 20.32 -6.92 5.12
N PRO A 29 21.36 -6.74 5.96
CA PRO A 29 21.27 -7.11 7.38
C PRO A 29 20.28 -6.23 8.16
N MET A 30 19.61 -6.79 9.16
CA MET A 30 18.67 -6.06 10.03
C MET A 30 19.26 -4.77 10.60
N ALA A 31 20.49 -4.82 11.11
CA ALA A 31 21.17 -3.63 11.66
C ALA A 31 21.37 -2.53 10.61
N THR A 32 21.68 -2.90 9.37
CA THR A 32 21.81 -1.96 8.24
C THR A 32 20.46 -1.32 7.90
N ALA A 33 19.38 -2.10 7.92
CA ALA A 33 18.03 -1.57 7.70
C ALA A 33 17.62 -0.54 8.77
N ILE A 34 17.92 -0.82 10.04
CA ILE A 34 17.68 0.12 11.15
C ILE A 34 18.53 1.40 11.00
N ASP A 35 19.80 1.28 10.62
CA ASP A 35 20.67 2.44 10.36
C ASP A 35 20.14 3.30 9.19
N MET A 36 19.68 2.68 8.11
CA MET A 36 19.02 3.38 7.00
C MET A 36 17.76 4.12 7.44
N TYR A 37 16.91 3.48 8.26
CA TYR A 37 15.71 4.11 8.80
C TYR A 37 16.04 5.37 9.63
N LEU A 38 17.02 5.28 10.53
CA LEU A 38 17.46 6.42 11.36
C LEU A 38 18.05 7.56 10.52
N LYS A 39 18.85 7.22 9.50
CA LYS A 39 19.37 8.21 8.54
C LYS A 39 18.26 8.91 7.78
N GLN A 40 17.24 8.18 7.36
CA GLN A 40 16.12 8.77 6.63
C GLN A 40 15.29 9.70 7.50
N ILE A 41 15.10 9.38 8.79
CA ILE A 41 14.49 10.32 9.75
C ILE A 41 15.29 11.62 9.82
N SER A 42 16.61 11.52 9.95
CA SER A 42 17.48 12.70 10.01
C SER A 42 17.48 13.50 8.70
N LEU A 43 17.38 12.84 7.55
CA LEU A 43 17.42 13.48 6.24
C LEU A 43 16.11 14.20 5.91
N VAL A 44 14.97 13.57 6.20
CA VAL A 44 13.64 14.10 5.89
C VAL A 44 13.12 15.03 6.98
N GLY A 45 13.65 14.93 8.20
CA GLY A 45 13.13 15.66 9.37
C GLY A 45 11.78 15.13 9.85
N GLY A 46 11.48 13.85 9.59
CA GLY A 46 10.18 13.23 9.90
C GLY A 46 10.18 11.71 9.73
N ILE A 47 9.02 11.08 9.92
CA ILE A 47 8.86 9.63 9.72
C ILE A 47 8.96 9.33 8.22
N PRO A 48 9.83 8.41 7.79
CA PRO A 48 10.14 8.17 6.38
C PRO A 48 9.14 7.25 5.67
N PHE A 49 7.87 7.36 6.05
CA PHE A 49 6.73 6.76 5.38
C PHE A 49 5.46 7.53 5.80
N SER A 50 4.42 7.47 4.96
CA SER A 50 3.19 8.22 5.21
C SER A 50 2.41 7.64 6.38
N VAL A 51 2.29 8.39 7.48
CA VAL A 51 1.45 8.02 8.63
C VAL A 51 0.04 8.58 8.44
N VAL A 52 -0.69 7.99 7.50
CA VAL A 52 -2.09 8.35 7.20
C VAL A 52 -2.91 7.08 7.16
N LEU A 53 -4.20 7.17 7.53
CA LEU A 53 -5.12 6.07 7.29
C LEU A 53 -5.14 5.75 5.78
N PRO A 54 -5.18 4.47 5.38
CA PRO A 54 -5.25 4.10 3.97
C PRO A 54 -6.45 4.79 3.34
N LYS A 55 -6.19 5.77 2.48
CA LYS A 55 -7.25 6.35 1.65
C LYS A 55 -7.54 5.32 0.57
N ALA A 56 -8.83 5.05 0.32
CA ALA A 56 -9.22 4.26 -0.84
C ALA A 56 -8.48 4.81 -2.07
N ALA A 57 -7.94 3.90 -2.88
CA ALA A 57 -7.14 4.27 -4.04
C ALA A 57 -7.87 5.36 -4.83
N SER A 58 -7.16 6.42 -5.24
CA SER A 58 -7.74 7.57 -5.94
C SER A 58 -8.49 7.15 -7.22
N SER A 59 -8.18 5.97 -7.76
CA SER A 59 -8.88 5.35 -8.88
C SER A 59 -10.31 4.92 -8.58
N VAL A 60 -10.67 4.67 -7.32
CA VAL A 60 -12.01 4.19 -6.89
C VAL A 60 -12.70 5.19 -5.95
N ASN A 61 -11.96 6.13 -5.37
CA ASN A 61 -12.52 7.12 -4.46
C ASN A 61 -13.32 8.20 -5.21
N ALA A 62 -14.65 8.05 -5.24
CA ALA A 62 -15.55 9.00 -5.89
C ALA A 62 -15.50 10.41 -5.27
N ASP A 63 -15.17 10.54 -3.97
CA ASP A 63 -15.04 11.84 -3.29
C ASP A 63 -13.88 12.68 -3.84
N MET A 64 -12.92 12.03 -4.52
CA MET A 64 -11.77 12.67 -5.14
C MET A 64 -11.91 12.85 -6.66
N MET A 65 -13.01 12.39 -7.25
CA MET A 65 -13.24 12.48 -8.69
C MET A 65 -13.96 13.78 -9.05
N SER A 66 -13.55 14.41 -10.15
CA SER A 66 -14.35 15.48 -10.75
C SER A 66 -15.62 14.91 -11.39
N VAL A 67 -16.66 15.74 -11.50
CA VAL A 67 -17.92 15.40 -12.19
C VAL A 67 -17.66 14.89 -13.62
N THR A 68 -16.68 15.44 -14.32
CA THR A 68 -16.28 15.00 -15.66
C THR A 68 -15.71 13.58 -15.66
N GLN A 69 -14.88 13.24 -14.68
CA GLN A 69 -14.32 11.89 -14.57
C GLN A 69 -15.38 10.85 -14.20
N ILE A 70 -16.37 11.24 -13.37
CA ILE A 70 -17.52 10.37 -13.06
C ILE A 70 -18.34 10.12 -14.32
N HIS A 71 -18.67 11.17 -15.08
CA HIS A 71 -19.39 11.02 -16.35
C HIS A 71 -18.63 10.12 -17.34
N GLN A 72 -17.32 10.31 -17.51
CA GLN A 72 -16.53 9.44 -18.40
C GLN A 72 -16.57 7.96 -17.99
N LYS A 73 -16.61 7.66 -16.69
CA LYS A 73 -16.75 6.27 -16.22
C LYS A 73 -18.16 5.72 -16.49
N LEU A 74 -19.20 6.52 -16.30
CA LEU A 74 -20.58 6.13 -16.60
C LEU A 74 -20.78 5.89 -18.10
N GLU A 75 -20.24 6.77 -18.96
CA GLU A 75 -20.29 6.61 -20.42
C GLU A 75 -19.62 5.31 -20.88
N LYS A 76 -18.47 4.96 -20.29
CA LYS A 76 -17.82 3.66 -20.56
C LYS A 76 -18.73 2.49 -20.17
N GLY A 77 -19.38 2.56 -19.01
CA GLY A 77 -20.34 1.55 -18.57
C GLY A 77 -21.52 1.40 -19.53
N TYR A 78 -22.07 2.52 -20.02
CA TYR A 78 -23.12 2.49 -21.05
C TYR A 78 -22.64 1.82 -22.35
N ALA A 79 -21.45 2.16 -22.83
CA ALA A 79 -20.88 1.55 -24.03
C ALA A 79 -20.63 0.03 -23.87
N ASP A 80 -20.32 -0.43 -22.66
CA ASP A 80 -20.16 -1.86 -22.36
C ASP A 80 -21.52 -2.58 -22.34
N ILE A 81 -22.56 -1.94 -21.81
CA ILE A 81 -23.95 -2.45 -21.87
C ILE A 81 -24.39 -2.60 -23.34
N GLU A 82 -24.15 -1.59 -24.18
CA GLU A 82 -24.50 -1.63 -25.61
C GLU A 82 -23.78 -2.77 -26.35
N LYS A 83 -22.58 -3.16 -25.91
CA LYS A 83 -21.82 -4.28 -26.47
C LYS A 83 -22.23 -5.64 -25.89
N GLY A 84 -23.14 -5.67 -24.93
CA GLY A 84 -23.56 -6.90 -24.23
C GLY A 84 -22.55 -7.42 -23.22
N ASN A 85 -21.55 -6.60 -22.82
CA ASN A 85 -20.58 -6.92 -21.78
C ASN A 85 -21.21 -6.73 -20.39
N VAL A 86 -22.26 -7.52 -20.11
CA VAL A 86 -23.02 -7.46 -18.87
C VAL A 86 -22.87 -8.77 -18.11
N GLU A 87 -22.90 -8.70 -16.78
CA GLU A 87 -22.86 -9.85 -15.90
C GLU A 87 -24.05 -9.79 -14.93
N ASP A 88 -24.58 -10.95 -14.55
CA ASP A 88 -25.59 -11.02 -13.49
C ASP A 88 -25.02 -10.46 -12.18
N ALA A 89 -25.79 -9.61 -11.52
CA ALA A 89 -25.34 -8.92 -10.33
C ALA A 89 -24.99 -9.89 -9.20
N ALA A 90 -25.77 -10.95 -8.99
CA ALA A 90 -25.52 -11.92 -7.93
C ALA A 90 -24.22 -12.71 -8.19
N SER A 91 -23.99 -13.11 -9.44
CA SER A 91 -22.74 -13.75 -9.87
C SER A 91 -21.52 -12.84 -9.68
N ALA A 92 -21.61 -11.58 -10.11
CA ALA A 92 -20.52 -10.61 -9.97
C ALA A 92 -20.14 -10.38 -8.49
N PHE A 93 -21.13 -10.20 -7.61
CA PHE A 93 -20.87 -10.03 -6.17
C PHE A 93 -20.33 -11.29 -5.49
N ALA A 94 -20.71 -12.48 -5.95
CA ALA A 94 -20.14 -13.73 -5.46
C ALA A 94 -18.65 -13.83 -5.83
N ALA A 95 -18.31 -13.61 -7.11
CA ALA A 95 -16.93 -13.66 -7.60
C ALA A 95 -16.02 -12.59 -6.94
N PHE A 96 -16.56 -11.40 -6.65
CA PHE A 96 -15.82 -10.35 -5.95
C PHE A 96 -15.40 -10.78 -4.53
N ARG A 97 -16.32 -11.38 -3.76
CA ARG A 97 -16.06 -11.85 -2.39
C ARG A 97 -15.08 -13.01 -2.30
N GLU A 98 -14.91 -13.77 -3.38
CA GLU A 98 -13.89 -14.85 -3.42
C GLU A 98 -12.48 -14.31 -3.70
N ARG A 99 -12.36 -13.14 -4.32
CA ARG A 99 -11.08 -12.55 -4.74
C ARG A 99 -10.52 -11.52 -3.77
N HIS A 100 -11.33 -11.00 -2.85
CA HIS A 100 -11.00 -9.93 -1.90
C HIS A 100 -11.57 -10.23 -0.53
#